data_AF-S2RYJ5-F1
#
_entry.id   AF-S2RYJ5-F1
#
_cell.length_a   1.000
_cell.length_b   1.000
_cell.length_c   1.000
_cell.angle_alpha   90.00
_cell.angle_beta   90.00
_cell.angle_gamma   90.00
#
_symmetry.space_group_name_H-M   'P 1'
#
loop_
_entity.id
_entity.type
_entity.pdbx_description
1 polymer ?
#
loop_
_entity_poly.entity_id
_entity_poly.type
_entity_poly.pdbx_seq_one_letter_code
_entity_poly.pdbx_strand_id
1 'polypeptide(L)'
;MPHILQDILIIFLASYATLDNQGITIMNYWPVTVGLFAGLIMGDLPTAMTIAGTFQLMSLGVAGLGGASVPDYGLATIVGIYLSARTGAGLGAAVAVGLPVGLLTIQLDVLIKIVNNFIAHKAQ
;
A
#
# COMPACT_ATOMS: atom_id res chain seq x y z
N MET A 1 -13.20 7.30 -17.02
CA MET A 1 -12.34 6.26 -17.66
C MET A 1 -13.12 4.96 -17.69
N PRO A 2 -12.87 4.05 -18.66
CA PRO A 2 -13.46 2.71 -18.61
C PRO A 2 -12.96 1.98 -17.35
N HIS A 3 -13.86 1.31 -16.63
CA HIS A 3 -13.57 0.67 -15.34
C HIS A 3 -12.38 -0.31 -15.41
N ILE A 4 -12.27 -1.06 -16.51
CA ILE A 4 -11.18 -2.00 -16.77
C ILE A 4 -9.80 -1.31 -16.79
N LEU A 5 -9.73 -0.08 -17.32
CA LEU A 5 -8.47 0.66 -17.36
C LEU A 5 -8.05 1.14 -15.96
N GLN A 6 -9.01 1.56 -15.12
CA GLN A 6 -8.72 1.94 -13.74
C GLN A 6 -8.22 0.74 -12.92
N ASP A 7 -8.81 -0.43 -13.13
CA ASP A 7 -8.43 -1.66 -12.43
C ASP A 7 -7.00 -2.08 -12.79
N ILE A 8 -6.66 -2.05 -14.09
CA ILE A 8 -5.30 -2.37 -14.54
C ILE A 8 -4.29 -1.35 -14.00
N LEU A 9 -4.63 -0.04 -14.06
CA LEU A 9 -3.74 1.02 -13.60
C LEU A 9 -3.49 0.95 -12.09
N ILE A 10 -4.50 0.64 -11.28
CA ILE A 10 -4.29 0.58 -9.82
C ILE A 10 -3.52 -0.68 -9.40
N ILE A 11 -3.71 -1.80 -10.10
CA ILE A 11 -2.89 -3.01 -9.90
C ILE A 11 -1.44 -2.74 -10.29
N PHE A 12 -1.22 -2.06 -11.42
CA PHE A 12 0.11 -1.68 -11.87
C PHE A 12 0.78 -0.72 -10.88
N LEU A 13 0.05 0.28 -10.38
CA LEU A 13 0.52 1.20 -9.35
C LEU A 13 0.94 0.44 -8.08
N ALA A 14 0.09 -0.48 -7.59
CA ALA A 14 0.40 -1.27 -6.40
C ALA A 14 1.67 -2.10 -6.59
N SER A 15 1.80 -2.77 -7.74
CA SER A 15 2.97 -3.59 -8.06
C SER A 15 4.24 -2.76 -8.14
N TYR A 16 4.20 -1.62 -8.85
CA TYR A 16 5.34 -0.73 -9.00
C TYR A 16 5.75 -0.09 -7.66
N ALA A 17 4.78 0.39 -6.88
CA ALA A 17 5.05 1.04 -5.60
C ALA A 17 5.70 0.07 -4.61
N THR A 18 5.24 -1.19 -4.54
CA THR A 18 5.86 -2.21 -3.69
C THR A 18 7.27 -2.60 -4.16
N LEU A 19 7.50 -2.73 -5.48
CA LEU A 19 8.82 -3.01 -6.03
C LEU A 19 9.81 -1.87 -5.76
N ASP A 20 9.35 -0.64 -5.90
CA ASP A 20 10.17 0.55 -5.67
C ASP A 20 10.58 0.69 -4.20
N ASN A 21 9.66 0.38 -3.27
CA ASN A 21 9.93 0.38 -1.83
C ASN A 21 11.00 -0.63 -1.40
N GLN A 22 11.16 -1.76 -2.12
CA GLN A 22 12.21 -2.75 -1.86
C GLN A 22 13.48 -2.55 -2.72
N GLY A 23 13.45 -1.58 -3.64
CA GLY A 23 14.50 -1.35 -4.63
C GLY A 23 15.15 0.02 -4.52
N ILE A 24 15.15 0.77 -5.63
CA ILE A 24 15.88 2.04 -5.78
C ILE A 24 15.18 3.20 -5.03
N THR A 25 13.91 3.03 -4.65
CA THR A 25 13.09 4.02 -3.94
C THR A 25 13.02 5.38 -4.67
N ILE A 26 12.58 5.33 -5.94
CA ILE A 26 12.38 6.52 -6.80
C ILE A 26 11.09 7.25 -6.42
N MET A 27 10.05 6.50 -6.09
CA MET A 27 8.71 6.93 -5.74
C MET A 27 8.50 6.69 -4.26
N ASN A 28 8.93 7.65 -3.45
CA ASN A 28 8.84 7.63 -2.00
C ASN A 28 7.53 6.98 -1.50
N TYR A 29 7.62 5.78 -0.90
CA TYR A 29 6.50 4.88 -0.60
C TYR A 29 5.68 5.32 0.63
N TRP A 30 5.31 6.60 0.63
CA TRP A 30 4.52 7.19 1.69
C TRP A 30 3.06 7.11 1.30
N PRO A 31 2.15 6.79 2.23
CA PRO A 31 0.70 6.78 2.02
C PRO A 31 0.19 7.97 1.20
N VAL A 32 0.67 9.19 1.49
CA VAL A 32 0.28 10.41 0.76
C VAL A 32 0.73 10.38 -0.71
N THR A 33 1.97 10.00 -0.98
CA THR A 33 2.51 9.94 -2.35
C THR A 33 1.74 8.91 -3.15
N VAL A 34 1.60 7.69 -2.63
CA VAL A 34 0.90 6.61 -3.32
C VAL A 34 -0.59 6.93 -3.49
N GLY A 35 -1.19 7.54 -2.47
CA GLY A 35 -2.57 8.00 -2.49
C GLY A 35 -2.84 9.08 -3.55
N LEU A 36 -1.86 9.91 -3.90
CA LEU A 36 -1.99 10.94 -4.94
C LEU A 36 -2.21 10.28 -6.29
N PHE A 37 -1.40 9.28 -6.63
CA PHE A 37 -1.54 8.54 -7.88
C PHE A 37 -2.79 7.67 -7.88
N ALA A 38 -3.12 7.01 -6.76
CA ALA A 38 -4.36 6.25 -6.63
C ALA A 38 -5.61 7.14 -6.82
N GLY A 39 -5.61 8.34 -6.24
CA GLY A 39 -6.68 9.33 -6.40
C GLY A 39 -6.81 9.86 -7.84
N LEU A 40 -5.68 10.09 -8.52
CA LEU A 40 -5.67 10.47 -9.93
C LEU A 40 -6.24 9.37 -10.83
N ILE A 41 -5.92 8.10 -10.55
CA ILE A 41 -6.43 6.96 -11.32
C ILE A 41 -7.94 6.77 -11.08
N MET A 42 -8.37 6.89 -9.82
CA MET A 42 -9.77 6.68 -9.42
C MET A 42 -10.69 7.87 -9.75
N GLY A 43 -10.12 9.07 -9.92
CA GLY A 43 -10.85 10.28 -10.32
C GLY A 43 -11.45 11.08 -9.16
N ASP A 44 -11.22 10.67 -7.92
CA ASP A 44 -11.64 11.38 -6.71
C ASP A 44 -10.43 11.66 -5.81
N LEU A 45 -9.73 12.74 -6.14
CA LEU A 45 -8.53 13.14 -5.42
C LEU A 45 -8.81 13.66 -3.99
N PRO A 46 -9.85 14.46 -3.71
CA PRO A 46 -10.15 14.90 -2.35
C PRO A 46 -10.42 13.76 -1.37
N THR A 47 -11.24 12.79 -1.76
CA THR A 47 -11.52 11.62 -0.92
C THR A 47 -10.27 10.75 -0.77
N ALA A 48 -9.52 10.55 -1.85
CA ALA A 48 -8.28 9.80 -1.82
C ALA A 48 -7.23 10.41 -0.88
N MET A 49 -7.08 11.74 -0.90
CA MET A 49 -6.16 12.47 -0.01
C MET A 49 -6.58 12.43 1.45
N THR A 50 -7.88 12.41 1.72
CA THR A 50 -8.38 12.25 3.09
C THR A 50 -8.05 10.85 3.64
N ILE A 51 -8.24 9.80 2.83
CA ILE A 51 -7.87 8.42 3.19
C ILE A 51 -6.35 8.29 3.36
N ALA A 52 -5.58 8.80 2.40
CA ALA A 52 -4.12 8.74 2.41
C ALA A 52 -3.52 9.51 3.59
N GLY A 53 -4.04 10.69 3.90
CA GLY A 53 -3.63 11.47 5.07
C GLY A 53 -3.93 10.76 6.38
N THR A 54 -5.04 10.02 6.46
CA THR A 54 -5.39 9.21 7.63
C THR A 54 -4.38 8.08 7.83
N PHE A 55 -4.08 7.30 6.78
CA PHE A 55 -3.07 6.25 6.86
C PHE A 55 -1.66 6.79 7.10
N GLN A 56 -1.34 7.97 6.59
CA GLN A 56 -0.07 8.65 6.86
C GLN A 56 0.09 8.97 8.34
N LEU A 57 -0.93 9.53 8.97
CA LEU A 57 -0.90 9.82 10.40
C LEU A 57 -0.79 8.54 11.24
N MET A 58 -1.42 7.45 10.78
CA MET A 58 -1.30 6.14 11.41
C MET A 58 0.11 5.54 11.25
N SER A 59 0.80 5.81 10.15
CA SER A 59 2.14 5.26 9.90
C SER A 59 3.25 5.96 10.66
N LEU A 60 3.07 7.22 11.10
CA LEU A 60 4.10 8.00 11.80
C LEU A 60 4.56 7.37 13.13
N GLY A 61 3.76 6.48 13.71
CA GLY A 61 4.09 5.78 14.95
C GLY A 61 4.76 4.42 14.74
N VAL A 62 4.96 3.96 13.50
CA VAL A 62 5.37 2.59 13.22
C VAL A 62 6.60 2.57 12.31
N ALA A 63 7.71 2.06 12.83
CA ALA A 63 8.98 1.94 12.11
C ALA A 63 9.57 0.54 12.28
N GLY A 64 10.09 -0.03 11.19
CA GLY A 64 10.67 -1.37 11.15
C GLY A 64 12.10 -1.36 11.69
N LEU A 65 12.25 -1.27 13.01
CA LEU A 65 13.56 -1.27 13.66
C LEU A 65 14.04 -2.70 13.91
N GLY A 66 15.32 -2.98 13.62
CA GLY A 66 15.96 -4.27 13.95
C GLY A 66 15.47 -5.46 13.11
N GLY A 67 15.00 -5.24 11.88
CA GLY A 67 14.49 -6.30 11.01
C GLY A 67 13.04 -6.71 11.28
N ALA A 68 12.36 -6.02 12.22
CA ALA A 68 10.96 -6.21 12.51
C ALA A 68 10.08 -5.96 11.26
N SER A 69 9.11 -6.84 11.05
CA SER A 69 8.09 -6.67 10.01
C SER A 69 7.07 -5.64 10.46
N VAL A 70 6.75 -4.70 9.56
CA VAL A 70 5.87 -3.56 9.83
C VAL A 70 4.71 -3.54 8.85
N PRO A 71 3.50 -3.13 9.29
CA PRO A 71 2.35 -2.96 8.41
C PRO A 71 2.68 -2.14 7.16
N ASP A 72 2.16 -2.57 6.02
CA ASP A 72 2.28 -1.80 4.79
C ASP A 72 1.13 -0.79 4.66
N TYR A 73 1.40 0.44 5.07
CA TYR A 73 0.45 1.55 4.97
C TYR A 73 0.27 2.08 3.54
N GLY A 74 1.23 1.88 2.65
CA GLY A 74 1.13 2.27 1.24
C GLY A 74 0.08 1.42 0.51
N LEU A 75 0.17 0.09 0.65
CA LEU A 75 -0.81 -0.85 0.14
C LEU A 75 -2.17 -0.68 0.81
N ALA A 76 -2.22 -0.47 2.13
CA ALA A 76 -3.47 -0.18 2.84
C ALA A 76 -4.20 1.03 2.23
N THR A 77 -3.43 2.06 1.87
CA THR A 77 -3.95 3.29 1.25
C THR A 77 -4.52 3.04 -0.14
N ILE A 78 -3.79 2.30 -1.00
CA ILE A 78 -4.27 1.95 -2.35
C ILE A 78 -5.60 1.20 -2.27
N VAL A 79 -5.68 0.19 -1.40
CA VAL A 79 -6.86 -0.66 -1.24
C VAL A 79 -8.03 0.12 -0.66
N GLY A 80 -7.78 0.97 0.34
CA GLY A 80 -8.80 1.84 0.93
C GLY A 80 -9.39 2.84 -0.09
N ILE A 81 -8.54 3.46 -0.91
CA ILE A 81 -8.96 4.40 -1.96
C ILE A 81 -9.74 3.66 -3.05
N TYR A 82 -9.27 2.50 -3.48
CA TYR A 82 -9.99 1.66 -4.46
C TYR A 82 -11.39 1.32 -3.96
N LEU A 83 -11.51 0.84 -2.72
CA LEU A 83 -12.80 0.46 -2.15
C LEU A 83 -13.74 1.66 -2.06
N SER A 84 -13.26 2.78 -1.52
CA SER A 84 -14.05 4.01 -1.39
C SER A 84 -14.54 4.50 -2.75
N ALA A 85 -13.66 4.55 -3.75
CA ALA A 85 -14.01 4.97 -5.11
C ALA A 85 -15.02 4.04 -5.79
N ARG A 86 -14.99 2.72 -5.51
CA ARG A 86 -15.87 1.73 -6.15
C ARG A 86 -17.22 1.55 -5.47
N THR A 87 -17.26 1.74 -4.16
CA THR A 87 -18.47 1.49 -3.37
C THR A 87 -19.15 2.77 -2.90
N GLY A 88 -18.50 3.92 -3.07
CA GLY A 88 -18.94 5.19 -2.48
C GLY A 88 -18.85 5.18 -0.95
N ALA A 89 -18.15 4.20 -0.37
CA ALA A 89 -18.05 4.07 1.07
C ALA A 89 -17.15 5.16 1.65
N GLY A 90 -17.58 5.73 2.78
CA GLY A 90 -16.86 6.79 3.46
C GLY A 90 -15.53 6.34 4.10
N LEU A 91 -14.79 7.31 4.65
CA LEU A 91 -13.47 7.11 5.26
C LEU A 91 -13.41 5.93 6.24
N GLY A 92 -14.41 5.79 7.12
CA GLY A 92 -14.43 4.72 8.13
C GLY A 92 -14.40 3.32 7.53
N ALA A 93 -15.14 3.09 6.45
CA ALA A 93 -15.16 1.80 5.76
C ALA A 93 -13.86 1.55 4.99
N ALA A 94 -13.31 2.60 4.35
CA ALA A 94 -12.03 2.52 3.65
C ALA A 94 -10.88 2.13 4.60
N VAL A 95 -10.84 2.72 5.80
CA VAL A 95 -9.86 2.39 6.84
C VAL A 95 -10.10 1.00 7.42
N ALA A 96 -11.36 0.67 7.71
CA ALA A 96 -11.74 -0.63 8.29
C ALA A 96 -11.34 -1.82 7.40
N VAL A 97 -11.37 -1.66 6.07
CA VAL A 97 -10.97 -2.71 5.14
C VAL A 97 -9.49 -2.58 4.73
N GLY A 98 -9.01 -1.37 4.49
CA GLY A 98 -7.63 -1.14 4.04
C GLY A 98 -6.59 -1.54 5.09
N LEU A 99 -6.86 -1.29 6.38
CA LEU A 99 -5.90 -1.60 7.44
C LEU A 99 -5.64 -3.12 7.60
N PRO A 100 -6.65 -4.01 7.69
CA PRO A 100 -6.41 -5.45 7.68
C PRO A 100 -5.60 -5.93 6.46
N VAL A 101 -5.85 -5.36 5.28
CA VAL A 101 -5.12 -5.74 4.06
C VAL A 101 -3.65 -5.32 4.13
N GLY A 102 -3.36 -4.11 4.64
CA GLY A 102 -1.99 -3.68 4.92
C GLY A 102 -1.32 -4.44 6.07
N LEU A 103 -2.08 -5.05 6.98
CA LEU A 103 -1.53 -5.92 8.02
C LEU A 103 -1.20 -7.32 7.49
N LEU A 104 -1.95 -7.82 6.50
CA LEU A 104 -1.66 -9.11 5.87
C LEU A 104 -0.29 -9.14 5.18
N THR A 105 0.20 -7.99 4.72
CA THR A 105 1.54 -7.90 4.11
C THR A 105 2.65 -8.23 5.10
N ILE A 106 2.45 -8.04 6.40
CA ILE A 106 3.40 -8.46 7.46
C ILE A 106 3.63 -9.96 7.39
N GLN A 107 2.54 -10.73 7.24
CA GLN A 107 2.62 -12.19 7.19
C GLN A 107 3.36 -12.66 5.93
N LEU A 108 3.15 -11.96 4.81
CA LEU A 108 3.87 -12.20 3.56
C LEU A 108 5.35 -11.83 3.67
N ASP A 109 5.67 -10.71 4.33
CA ASP A 109 7.06 -10.27 4.56
C ASP A 109 7.84 -11.30 5.38
N VAL A 110 7.26 -11.84 6.46
CA VAL A 110 7.90 -12.91 7.24
C VAL A 110 8.18 -14.14 6.37
N LEU A 111 7.23 -14.55 5.51
CA LEU A 111 7.45 -15.66 4.59
C LEU A 111 8.57 -15.39 3.58
N ILE A 112 8.61 -14.18 3.01
CA ILE A 112 9.67 -13.76 2.08
C ILE A 112 11.04 -13.80 2.77
N LYS A 113 11.14 -13.31 4.01
CA LYS A 113 12.37 -13.34 4.80
C LYS A 113 12.85 -14.77 5.08
N ILE A 114 11.93 -15.69 5.39
CA ILE A 114 12.26 -17.12 5.57
C ILE A 114 12.81 -17.70 4.27
N VAL A 115 12.14 -17.48 3.14
CA VAL A 115 12.59 -17.99 1.83
C VAL A 115 13.95 -17.40 1.44
N ASN A 116 14.15 -16.10 1.65
CA ASN A 116 15.43 -15.44 1.37
C ASN A 116 16.56 -16.01 2.24
N ASN A 117 16.29 -16.41 3.48
CA ASN A 117 17.29 -17.06 4.33
C ASN A 117 17.74 -18.42 3.75
N PHE A 118 16.81 -19.21 3.20
CA PHE A 118 17.14 -20.47 2.50
C PHE A 118 17.99 -20.23 1.24
N ILE A 119 17.64 -19.21 0.45
CA ILE A 119 18.41 -18.85 -0.75
C ILE A 119 19.82 -18.39 -0.38
N ALA A 120 19.95 -17.56 0.66
CA ALA A 120 21.24 -17.08 1.15
C ALA A 120 22.14 -18.23 1.61
N HIS A 121 21.60 -19.20 2.36
CA HIS A 121 22.36 -20.40 2.74
C HIS A 121 22.80 -21.26 1.55
N LYS A 122 22.04 -21.24 0.45
CA LYS A 122 22.37 -22.00 -0.77
C LYS A 122 23.36 -21.26 -1.68
N ALA A 123 23.54 -19.96 -1.46
CA ALA A 123 24.46 -19.09 -2.19
C ALA A 123 25.81 -18.90 -1.47
N GLN A 124 25.91 -19.31 -0.20
CA GLN A 124 27.17 -19.50 0.52
C GLN A 124 27.85 -20.81 0.11
#